data_AF-A0A3N2CZW6-F1
#
_entry.id   AF-A0A3N2CZW6-F1
#
_cell.length_a   1.000
_cell.length_b   1.000
_cell.length_c   1.000
_cell.angle_alpha   90.00
_cell.angle_beta   90.00
_cell.angle_gamma   90.00
#
_symmetry.space_group_name_H-M   'P 1'
#
loop_
_entity.id
_entity.type
_entity.pdbx_description
1 polymer ?
#
loop_
_entity_poly.entity_id
_entity_poly.type
_entity_poly.pdbx_seq_one_letter_code
_entity_poly.pdbx_strand_id
1 'polypeptide(L)'
;MTKHCVVAHRICRTTGKRSFFSDRDARKALGRAQAKREKWQRTETRYYHCRDCDGYHLTSQSRQEHDAAAVLWQELRKIAEESVA
;
A
#
# COMPACT_ATOMS: atom_id res chain seq x y z
N MET A 1 -13.65 -23.37 -16.27
CA MET A 1 -12.41 -23.10 -15.52
C MET A 1 -12.18 -21.59 -15.44
N THR A 2 -12.57 -20.94 -14.34
CA THR A 2 -12.36 -19.50 -14.17
C THR A 2 -10.85 -19.27 -14.01
N LYS A 3 -10.17 -18.75 -15.04
CA LYS A 3 -8.74 -18.37 -14.93
C LYS A 3 -8.61 -17.30 -13.85
N HIS A 4 -8.17 -17.71 -12.66
CA HIS A 4 -7.84 -16.79 -11.59
C HIS A 4 -6.53 -16.10 -11.99
N CYS A 5 -6.62 -15.00 -12.73
CA CYS A 5 -5.45 -14.17 -13.02
C CYS A 5 -5.03 -13.48 -11.72
N VAL A 6 -4.19 -14.14 -10.94
CA VAL A 6 -3.57 -13.60 -9.73
C VAL A 6 -2.55 -12.55 -10.16
N VAL A 7 -2.59 -11.38 -9.52
CA VAL A 7 -1.56 -10.35 -9.73
C VAL A 7 -0.37 -10.72 -8.87
N ALA A 8 0.80 -10.89 -9.50
CA ALA A 8 2.04 -11.20 -8.80
C ALA A 8 2.38 -10.09 -7.81
N HIS A 9 2.77 -10.47 -6.60
CA HIS A 9 3.16 -9.55 -5.54
C HIS A 9 4.24 -10.18 -4.67
N ARG A 10 4.98 -9.34 -3.96
CA ARG A 10 5.87 -9.72 -2.85
C ARG A 10 5.38 -9.10 -1.55
N ILE A 11 5.93 -9.52 -0.43
CA ILE A 11 5.69 -8.85 0.86
C ILE A 11 6.78 -7.79 1.06
N CYS A 12 6.36 -6.56 1.36
CA CYS A 12 7.28 -5.50 1.78
C CYS A 12 7.78 -5.79 3.20
N ARG A 13 9.11 -5.84 3.39
CA ARG A 13 9.71 -6.12 4.70
C ARG A 13 9.50 -5.00 5.71
N THR A 14 9.37 -3.76 5.26
CA THR A 14 9.18 -2.60 6.14
C THR A 14 7.76 -2.50 6.68
N THR A 15 6.75 -2.77 5.83
CA THR A 15 5.34 -2.53 6.18
C THR A 15 4.53 -3.81 6.35
N GLY A 16 5.06 -4.98 5.98
CA GLY A 16 4.33 -6.25 5.92
C GLY A 16 3.25 -6.31 4.83
N LYS A 17 3.06 -5.23 4.06
CA LYS A 17 2.01 -5.13 3.04
C LYS A 17 2.40 -5.88 1.77
N ARG A 18 1.39 -6.27 0.99
CA ARG A 18 1.59 -6.73 -0.40
C ARG A 18 2.12 -5.56 -1.24
N SER A 19 3.19 -5.83 -1.97
CA SER A 19 3.87 -4.91 -2.87
C SER A 19 3.82 -5.43 -4.29
N PHE A 20 3.29 -4.61 -5.19
CA PHE A 20 3.16 -4.90 -6.61
C PHE A 20 4.33 -4.28 -7.37
N PHE A 21 4.83 -4.98 -8.38
CA PHE A 21 6.07 -4.63 -9.07
C PHE A 21 5.91 -3.46 -10.06
N SER A 22 4.70 -3.17 -10.50
CA SER A 22 4.43 -2.14 -11.50
C SER A 22 3.13 -1.38 -11.21
N ASP A 23 3.04 -0.14 -11.72
CA ASP A 23 1.80 0.64 -11.67
C ASP A 23 0.61 -0.12 -12.29
N ARG A 24 0.87 -0.83 -13.39
CA ARG A 24 -0.14 -1.63 -14.10
C ARG A 24 -0.67 -2.76 -13.24
N ASP A 25 0.21 -3.45 -12.51
CA ASP A 25 -0.17 -4.53 -11.60
C ASP A 25 -0.92 -3.99 -10.39
N ALA A 26 -0.45 -2.89 -9.81
CA ALA A 26 -1.12 -2.21 -8.71
C ALA A 26 -2.54 -1.77 -9.09
N ARG A 27 -2.71 -1.17 -10.28
CA ARG A 27 -4.01 -0.75 -10.79
C ARG A 27 -4.95 -1.93 -11.03
N LYS A 28 -4.44 -3.03 -11.59
CA LYS A 28 -5.21 -4.27 -11.77
C LYS A 28 -5.62 -4.88 -10.43
N ALA A 29 -4.73 -4.87 -9.44
CA ALA A 29 -5.01 -5.36 -8.10
C ALA A 29 -6.06 -4.49 -7.38
N LEU A 30 -5.94 -3.16 -7.49
CA LEU A 30 -6.91 -2.21 -6.95
C LEU A 30 -8.31 -2.43 -7.54
N GLY A 31 -8.42 -2.52 -8.86
CA GLY A 31 -9.70 -2.78 -9.52
C GLY A 31 -10.35 -4.09 -9.06
N ARG A 32 -9.55 -5.13 -8.82
CA ARG A 32 -10.04 -6.41 -8.26
C ARG A 32 -10.49 -6.27 -6.81
N ALA A 33 -9.76 -5.54 -5.98
CA ALA A 33 -10.14 -5.29 -4.59
C ALA A 33 -11.48 -4.55 -4.52
N GLN A 34 -11.66 -3.54 -5.37
CA GLN A 34 -12.91 -2.77 -5.48
C GLN A 34 -14.07 -3.58 -6.05
N ALA A 35 -13.82 -4.46 -7.02
CA ALA A 35 -14.84 -5.32 -7.61
C ALA A 35 -15.33 -6.42 -6.64
N LYS A 36 -14.47 -6.86 -5.72
CA LYS A 36 -14.82 -7.82 -4.66
C LYS A 36 -15.43 -7.16 -3.42
N ARG A 37 -15.67 -5.84 -3.43
CA ARG A 37 -16.16 -5.14 -2.24
C ARG A 37 -17.54 -5.66 -1.85
N GLU A 38 -17.66 -6.04 -0.59
CA GLU A 38 -18.96 -6.14 0.07
C GLU A 38 -19.28 -4.79 0.70
N LYS A 39 -20.57 -4.43 0.77
CA LYS A 39 -21.03 -3.08 1.16
C LYS A 39 -20.54 -2.62 2.55
N TRP A 40 -20.15 -3.57 3.40
CA TRP A 40 -19.75 -3.36 4.79
C TRP A 40 -18.24 -3.47 5.03
N GLN A 41 -17.45 -3.86 4.03
CA GLN A 41 -16.03 -4.10 4.20
C GLN A 41 -15.20 -2.88 3.79
N ARG A 42 -14.25 -2.49 4.65
CA ARG A 42 -13.26 -1.46 4.32
C ARG A 42 -12.41 -1.95 3.15
N THR A 43 -12.49 -1.25 2.03
CA THR A 43 -11.86 -1.65 0.78
C THR A 43 -10.69 -0.73 0.44
N GLU A 44 -9.66 -1.27 -0.21
CA GLU A 44 -8.56 -0.50 -0.77
C GLU A 44 -9.09 0.51 -1.81
N THR A 45 -8.79 1.80 -1.63
CA THR A 45 -9.30 2.86 -2.49
C THR A 45 -8.24 3.42 -3.43
N ARG A 46 -6.96 3.27 -3.07
CA ARG A 46 -5.82 3.80 -3.84
C ARG A 46 -4.58 2.95 -3.67
N TYR A 47 -3.52 3.32 -4.39
CA TYR A 47 -2.17 2.81 -4.18
C TYR A 47 -1.15 3.93 -4.16
N TYR A 48 0.02 3.66 -3.57
CA TYR A 48 1.16 4.57 -3.52
C TYR A 48 2.47 3.80 -3.76
N HIS A 49 3.50 4.50 -4.22
CA HIS A 49 4.85 3.94 -4.36
C HIS A 49 5.56 3.97 -3.01
N CYS A 50 6.04 2.80 -2.58
CA CYS A 50 6.86 2.63 -1.40
C CYS A 50 8.34 2.71 -1.81
N ARG A 51 9.05 3.66 -1.22
CA ARG A 51 10.47 3.89 -1.49
C ARG A 51 11.37 2.77 -0.97
N ASP A 52 11.01 2.14 0.15
CA ASP A 52 11.87 1.13 0.80
C ASP A 52 11.94 -0.19 0.02
N CYS A 53 10.82 -0.60 -0.59
CA CYS A 53 10.74 -1.82 -1.36
C CYS A 53 10.59 -1.57 -2.86
N ASP A 54 10.74 -0.33 -3.32
CA ASP A 54 10.55 0.10 -4.71
C ASP A 54 9.35 -0.59 -5.39
N GLY A 55 8.19 -0.47 -4.77
CA GLY A 55 6.98 -1.17 -5.22
C GLY A 55 5.71 -0.50 -4.75
N TYR A 56 4.57 -0.96 -5.25
CA TYR A 56 3.30 -0.28 -5.03
C TYR A 56 2.47 -0.97 -3.96
N HIS A 57 2.03 -0.22 -2.95
CA HIS A 57 1.16 -0.69 -1.88
C HIS A 57 -0.26 -0.16 -2.08
N LEU A 58 -1.24 -1.02 -1.81
CA LEU A 58 -2.64 -0.59 -1.69
C LEU A 58 -2.87 0.07 -0.33
N THR A 59 -3.77 1.04 -0.29
CA THR A 59 -4.29 1.61 0.96
C THR A 59 -5.78 1.94 0.87
N SER A 60 -6.48 1.67 1.97
CA SER A 60 -7.88 2.06 2.19
C SER A 60 -8.03 3.50 2.67
N GLN A 61 -6.92 4.15 3.03
CA GLN A 61 -6.92 5.51 3.55
C GLN A 61 -7.31 6.52 2.47
N SER A 62 -7.98 7.60 2.88
CA SER A 62 -8.12 8.77 2.03
C SER A 62 -6.74 9.41 1.77
N ARG A 63 -6.64 10.32 0.79
CA ARG A 63 -5.35 10.98 0.50
C ARG A 63 -4.90 11.81 1.69
N GLN A 64 -5.83 12.53 2.31
CA GLN A 64 -5.57 13.33 3.49
C GLN A 64 -5.11 12.48 4.67
N GLU A 65 -5.76 11.33 4.93
CA GLU A 65 -5.35 10.40 5.99
C GLU A 65 -3.98 9.79 5.72
N HIS A 66 -3.70 9.42 4.47
CA HIS A 66 -2.43 8.82 4.08
C HIS A 66 -1.27 9.83 4.21
N ASP A 67 -1.47 11.05 3.72
CA ASP A 67 -0.45 12.10 3.76
C ASP A 67 -0.19 12.53 5.21
N ALA A 68 -1.23 12.66 6.04
CA ALA A 68 -1.07 12.93 7.47
C ALA A 68 -0.28 11.82 8.19
N ALA A 69 -0.58 10.54 7.90
CA ALA A 69 0.18 9.42 8.47
C ALA A 69 1.63 9.41 7.98
N ALA A 70 1.89 9.69 6.71
CA ALA A 70 3.23 9.72 6.15
C ALA A 70 4.12 10.79 6.80
N VAL A 71 3.56 11.97 7.09
CA VAL A 71 4.27 13.05 7.82
C VAL A 71 4.62 12.57 9.22
N LEU A 72 3.67 11.99 9.96
CA LEU A 72 3.89 11.49 11.32
C LEU A 72 5.02 10.44 11.39
N TRP A 73 5.08 9.52 10.44
CA TRP A 73 6.13 8.49 10.38
C TRP A 73 7.52 9.07 10.07
N GLN A 74 7.60 10.09 9.21
CA GLN A 74 8.88 10.76 8.93
C GLN A 74 9.41 11.52 10.14
N GLU A 75 8.50 12.14 10.90
CA GLU A 75 8.83 12.92 12.08
C GLU A 75 9.30 12.01 13.24
N LEU A 76 8.59 10.90 13.47
CA LEU A 76 9.01 9.88 14.43
C LEU A 76 10.35 9.23 14.07
N ARG A 77 10.61 9.01 12.77
CA ARG A 77 11.90 8.46 12.30
C ARG A 77 13.05 9.42 12.57
N LYS A 78 12.87 10.73 12.31
CA LYS A 78 13.89 11.74 12.63
C LYS A 78 14.20 11.78 14.13
N ILE A 79 13.17 11.78 14.98
CA ILE A 79 13.33 11.74 16.43
C ILE A 79 14.12 10.48 16.86
N ALA A 80 13.81 9.32 16.28
CA ALA A 80 14.52 8.08 16.59
C ALA A 80 15.99 8.11 16.13
N GLU A 81 16.29 8.74 14.99
CA GLU A 81 17.67 8.90 14.49
C GLU A 81 18.46 9.93 15.33
N GLU A 82 17.84 11.02 15.76
CA GLU A 82 18.45 12.06 16.62
C GLU A 82 18.67 11.60 18.07
N SER A 83 17.85 10.67 18.59
CA SER A 83 18.01 10.16 19.96
C SER A 83 19.15 9.15 20.12
N VAL A 84 19.74 8.70 19.01
CA VAL A 84 20.83 7.71 18.98
C VAL A 84 22.19 8.37 18.66
N ALA A 85 22.19 9.65 18.29
CA ALA A 85 23.39 10.47 18.03
C ALA A 85 23.88 11.18 19.30
#